data_AF-A0A962IP74-F1
#
_entry.id   AF-A0A962IP74-F1
#
_cell.length_a   1.000
_cell.length_b   1.000
_cell.length_c   1.000
_cell.angle_alpha   90.00
_cell.angle_beta   90.00
_cell.angle_gamma   90.00
#
_symmetry.space_group_name_H-M   'P 1'
#
loop_
_entity.id
_entity.type
_entity.pdbx_description
1 polymer ?
#
loop_
_entity_poly.entity_id
_entity_poly.type
_entity_poly.pdbx_seq_one_letter_code
_entity_poly.pdbx_strand_id
1 'polypeptide(L)' 'VLRLAGEGLAATEIAEKLSLSHGTVRNYLSEAIGKLGVKGRIEAYRLARQKGWL' A
#
# COMPACT_ATOMS: atom_id res chain seq x y z
N VAL A 1 -3.53 -3.21 -3.32
CA VAL A 1 -2.95 -1.86 -3.10
C VAL A 1 -1.51 -1.89 -2.60
N LEU A 2 -1.22 -2.53 -1.45
CA LEU A 2 0.13 -2.49 -0.85
C LEU A 2 1.24 -3.07 -1.75
N ARG A 3 0.95 -4.13 -2.54
CA ARG A 3 1.88 -4.70 -3.53
C ARG A 3 2.34 -3.67 -4.56
N LEU A 4 1.39 -3.03 -5.25
CA LEU A 4 1.64 -2.00 -6.26
C LEU A 4 2.36 -0.77 -5.67
N ALA A 5 2.00 -0.37 -4.44
CA ALA A 5 2.68 0.72 -3.76
C ALA A 5 4.15 0.39 -3.40
N GLY A 6 4.45 -0.87 -3.14
CA GLY A 6 5.81 -1.38 -2.93
C GLY A 6 6.64 -1.49 -4.21
N GLU A 7 5.98 -1.69 -5.35
CA GLU A 7 6.57 -1.66 -6.69
C GLU A 7 6.88 -0.24 -7.18
N GLY A 8 6.54 0.78 -6.38
CA GLY A 8 6.89 2.18 -6.65
C GLY A 8 5.76 3.01 -7.25
N LEU A 9 4.62 2.40 -7.59
CA LEU A 9 3.49 3.12 -8.21
C LEU A 9 2.97 4.23 -7.28
N ALA A 10 2.60 5.36 -7.88
CA ALA A 10 1.92 6.43 -7.22
C ALA A 10 0.49 6.02 -6.82
N ALA A 11 -0.07 6.65 -5.79
CA ALA A 11 -1.42 6.35 -5.36
C ALA A 11 -2.47 6.63 -6.45
N THR A 12 -2.21 7.58 -7.35
CA THR A 12 -3.03 7.88 -8.52
C THR A 12 -3.01 6.74 -9.55
N GLU A 13 -1.82 6.24 -9.90
CA GLU A 13 -1.66 5.10 -10.82
C GLU A 13 -2.31 3.82 -10.27
N ILE A 14 -2.22 3.61 -8.95
CA ILE A 14 -2.86 2.48 -8.27
C ILE A 14 -4.37 2.62 -8.28
N ALA A 15 -4.88 3.84 -8.09
CA ALA A 15 -6.30 4.14 -8.12
C ALA A 15 -6.89 3.85 -9.51
N GLU A 16 -6.22 4.28 -10.56
CA GLU A 16 -6.58 4.00 -11.96
C GLU A 16 -6.55 2.49 -12.25
N LYS A 17 -5.44 1.81 -11.93
CA LYS A 17 -5.29 0.36 -12.18
C LYS A 17 -6.33 -0.51 -11.47
N LEU A 18 -6.77 -0.08 -10.29
CA LEU A 18 -7.72 -0.85 -9.48
C LEU A 18 -9.16 -0.32 -9.57
N SER A 19 -9.40 0.69 -10.41
CA SER A 19 -10.69 1.38 -10.51
C SER A 19 -11.22 1.84 -9.14
N LEU A 20 -10.33 2.32 -8.28
CA LEU A 20 -10.63 2.86 -6.96
C LEU A 20 -10.47 4.37 -6.95
N SER A 21 -11.10 5.05 -5.98
CA SER A 21 -10.80 6.46 -5.76
C SER A 21 -9.39 6.62 -5.15
N HIS A 22 -8.73 7.74 -5.46
CA HIS A 22 -7.44 8.08 -4.84
C HIS A 22 -7.53 8.13 -3.30
N GLY A 23 -8.64 8.61 -2.75
CA GLY A 23 -8.90 8.60 -1.31
C GLY A 23 -8.96 7.19 -0.72
N THR A 24 -9.62 6.26 -1.41
CA THR A 24 -9.68 4.84 -1.01
C THR A 24 -8.30 4.19 -0.99
N VAL A 25 -7.47 4.45 -2.01
CA VAL A 25 -6.10 3.94 -2.05
C VAL A 25 -5.26 4.48 -0.90
N ARG A 26 -5.35 5.79 -0.61
CA ARG A 26 -4.67 6.41 0.55
C ARG A 26 -5.13 5.80 1.88
N ASN A 27 -6.44 5.56 2.04
CA ASN A 27 -6.99 4.94 3.24
C ASN A 27 -6.44 3.52 3.43
N TYR A 28 -6.45 2.69 2.38
CA TYR A 28 -5.88 1.34 2.46
C TYR A 28 -4.39 1.34 2.77
N LEU A 29 -3.62 2.29 2.22
CA LEU A 29 -2.20 2.43 2.55
C LEU A 29 -2.00 2.88 3.99
N SER A 30 -2.75 3.88 4.47
CA SER A 30 -2.66 4.37 5.85
C SER A 30 -3.05 3.29 6.85
N GLU A 31 -4.12 2.55 6.59
CA GLU A 31 -4.52 1.41 7.42
C GLU A 31 -3.46 0.32 7.45
N ALA A 32 -2.89 -0.04 6.30
CA ALA A 32 -1.83 -1.05 6.24
C ALA A 32 -0.60 -0.62 7.03
N ILE A 33 -0.18 0.65 6.88
CA ILE A 33 0.93 1.23 7.63
C ILE A 33 0.65 1.19 9.14
N GLY A 34 -0.55 1.61 9.57
CA GLY A 34 -0.96 1.59 10.97
C GLY A 34 -1.04 0.18 11.56
N LYS A 35 -1.65 -0.76 10.85
CA LYS A 35 -1.76 -2.18 11.26
C LYS A 35 -0.39 -2.86 11.35
N LEU A 36 0.55 -2.45 10.50
CA LEU A 36 1.91 -2.99 10.48
C LEU A 36 2.86 -2.28 11.45
N GLY A 37 2.45 -1.14 12.04
CA GLY A 37 3.25 -0.37 12.98
C GLY A 37 4.51 0.24 12.37
N VAL A 38 4.48 0.55 11.07
CA VAL A 38 5.63 1.09 10.31
C VAL A 38 5.42 2.55 9.93
N LYS A 39 6.44 3.22 9.38
CA LYS A 39 6.38 4.66 9.10
C LYS A 39 6.08 4.98 7.63
N GLY A 40 6.07 3.99 6.74
CA GLY A 40 5.83 4.25 5.32
C GLY A 40 5.37 3.05 4.52
N ARG A 41 4.84 3.33 3.33
CA ARG A 41 4.32 2.31 2.39
C ARG A 41 5.36 1.27 1.97
N ILE A 42 6.64 1.68 1.86
CA ILE A 42 7.74 0.79 1.47
C ILE A 42 8.09 -0.17 2.61
N GLU A 43 8.17 0.32 3.84
CA GLU A 43 8.37 -0.53 5.02
C GLU A 43 7.21 -1.50 5.20
N ALA A 44 5.98 -1.01 5.01
CA ALA A 44 4.77 -1.84 5.05
C ALA A 44 4.82 -2.96 4.02
N TYR A 45 5.20 -2.65 2.78
CA TYR A 45 5.39 -3.66 1.73
C TYR A 45 6.47 -4.68 2.10
N ARG A 46 7.65 -4.23 2.56
CA ARG A 46 8.75 -5.13 2.94
C ARG A 46 8.35 -6.07 4.07
N LEU A 47 7.73 -5.54 5.12
CA LEU A 47 7.28 -6.32 6.28
C LEU A 47 6.19 -7.32 5.89
N ALA A 48 5.20 -6.88 5.12
CA ALA A 48 4.13 -7.76 4.64
C ALA A 48 4.68 -8.89 3.73
N ARG A 49 5.71 -8.60 2.91
CA ARG A 49 6.39 -9.61 2.09
C ARG A 49 7.21 -10.59 2.94
N GLN A 50 7.95 -10.10 3.94
CA GLN A 50 8.70 -10.96 4.87
C GLN A 50 7.79 -11.90 5.66
N LYS A 51 6.57 -11.45 6.00
CA LYS A 51 5.56 -12.26 6.69
C LYS A 51 4.76 -13.20 5.77
N GLY A 52 5.00 -13.16 4.45
CA GLY A 52 4.26 -13.98 3.48
C GLY A 52 2.80 -13.55 3.27
N TRP A 53 2.47 -12.29 3.55
CA TRP A 53 1.11 -11.75 3.42
C TRP A 53 0.83 -11.09 2.06
N LEU A 54 1.84 -11.05 1.18
CA LEU A 54 1.80 -10.41 -0.13
C LEU A 54 2.02 -11.37 -1.27
#